data_AF-A0AAE1RKW1-F1
#
_entry.id   AF-A0AAE1RKW1-F1
#
_cell.length_a   1.000
_cell.length_b   1.000
_cell.length_c   1.000
_cell.angle_alpha   90.00
_cell.angle_beta   90.00
_cell.angle_gamma   90.00
#
_symmetry.space_group_name_H-M   'P 1'
#
loop_
_entity.id
_entity.type
_entity.pdbx_description
1 polymer ?
#
loop_
_entity_poly.entity_id
_entity_poly.type
_entity_poly.pdbx_seq_one_letter_code
_entity_poly.pdbx_strand_id
1 'polypeptide(L)'
;MGIRFILMVNKQGQTRLAQYYEYLTIEERRALEGEIVRKCLARNEQQCSFVEHRNYKIVYRRYASLFFLVGVDNEERRDHRPGTLFVYRGVAPKCSPATELCLGIVCYLLSWGTAKLDNELAILEFIHLLVETMDRHFGNVCELDIMFHLEKAHFMLEEMVMNGCIVETSKANILTPIQLMDKAS
;
A
#
# COMPACT_ATOMS: atom_id res chain seq x y z
N MET A 1 -5.47 -2.04 -13.46
CA MET A 1 -5.32 -2.66 -12.13
C MET A 1 -5.19 -1.57 -11.08
N GLY A 2 -6.01 -1.59 -10.02
CA GLY A 2 -5.92 -0.67 -8.89
C GLY A 2 -5.82 -1.43 -7.57
N ILE A 3 -5.24 -0.81 -6.55
CA ILE A 3 -5.19 -1.36 -5.19
C ILE A 3 -6.60 -1.40 -4.63
N ARG A 4 -7.04 -2.57 -4.18
CA ARG A 4 -8.39 -2.81 -3.67
C ARG A 4 -8.43 -2.73 -2.16
N PHE A 5 -7.43 -3.31 -1.51
CA PHE A 5 -7.28 -3.28 -0.07
C PHE A 5 -5.81 -3.40 0.34
N ILE A 6 -5.50 -2.83 1.49
CA ILE A 6 -4.20 -2.94 2.16
C ILE A 6 -4.48 -3.44 3.57
N LEU A 7 -3.80 -4.51 3.98
CA LEU A 7 -3.95 -5.13 5.29
C LEU A 7 -2.59 -5.24 5.97
N MET A 8 -2.56 -4.96 7.27
CA MET A 8 -1.41 -5.20 8.15
C MET A 8 -1.84 -6.20 9.21
N VAL A 9 -1.13 -7.31 9.30
CA VAL A 9 -1.56 -8.49 10.07
C VAL A 9 -0.38 -9.02 10.88
N ASN A 10 -0.59 -9.38 12.14
CA ASN A 10 0.46 -10.01 12.94
C ASN A 10 0.63 -11.49 12.54
N LYS A 11 1.75 -12.12 12.90
CA LYS A 11 2.01 -13.56 12.85
C LYS A 11 0.88 -14.42 13.44
N GLN A 12 0.09 -13.89 14.38
CA GLN A 12 -1.07 -14.58 14.97
C GLN A 12 -2.33 -14.53 14.09
N GLY A 13 -2.32 -13.80 12.96
CA GLY A 13 -3.47 -13.60 12.09
C GLY A 13 -4.42 -12.50 12.54
N GLN A 14 -4.01 -11.68 13.51
CA GLN A 14 -4.77 -10.51 13.95
C GLN A 14 -4.51 -9.32 13.01
N THR A 15 -5.58 -8.80 12.40
CA THR A 15 -5.53 -7.57 11.60
C THR A 15 -5.30 -6.37 12.52
N ARG A 16 -4.23 -5.62 12.29
CA ARG A 16 -3.89 -4.37 13.00
C ARG A 16 -4.40 -3.15 12.26
N LEU A 17 -4.32 -3.17 10.94
CA LEU A 17 -4.82 -2.11 10.07
C LEU A 17 -5.45 -2.74 8.84
N ALA A 18 -6.61 -2.21 8.44
CA ALA A 18 -7.27 -2.60 7.21
C ALA A 18 -7.82 -1.37 6.49
N GLN A 19 -7.35 -1.13 5.27
CA GLN A 19 -7.84 -0.07 4.38
C GLN A 19 -8.46 -0.69 3.14
N TYR A 20 -9.66 -0.24 2.78
CA TYR A 20 -10.42 -0.70 1.63
C TYR A 20 -10.74 0.46 0.70
N TYR A 21 -10.44 0.32 -0.59
CA TYR A 21 -10.72 1.33 -1.62
C TYR A 21 -11.97 1.01 -2.45
N GLU A 22 -12.53 -0.20 -2.31
CA GLU A 22 -13.80 -0.59 -2.92
C GLU A 22 -14.85 -0.87 -1.85
N TYR A 23 -16.10 -0.54 -2.17
CA TYR A 23 -17.24 -0.83 -1.32
C TYR A 23 -17.50 -2.33 -1.30
N LEU A 24 -17.07 -2.98 -0.23
CA LEU A 24 -17.39 -4.37 0.10
C LEU A 24 -18.30 -4.40 1.33
N THR A 25 -19.20 -5.37 1.40
CA THR A 25 -20.02 -5.60 2.60
C THR A 25 -19.16 -6.11 3.76
N ILE A 26 -19.63 -5.93 5.00
CA ILE A 26 -18.87 -6.34 6.21
C ILE A 26 -18.62 -7.85 6.22
N GLU A 27 -19.58 -8.64 5.75
CA GLU A 27 -19.49 -10.10 5.66
C GLU A 27 -18.42 -10.52 4.65
N GLU A 28 -18.43 -9.92 3.46
CA GLU A 28 -17.42 -10.19 2.42
C GLU A 28 -16.02 -9.79 2.89
N ARG A 29 -15.87 -8.64 3.56
CA ARG A 29 -14.57 -8.20 4.12
C ARG A 29 -14.03 -9.23 5.11
N ARG A 30 -14.85 -9.66 6.07
CA ARG A 30 -14.43 -10.64 7.08
C ARG A 30 -14.05 -11.99 6.45
N ALA A 31 -14.83 -12.46 5.48
CA ALA A 31 -14.54 -13.70 4.77
C ALA A 31 -13.22 -13.58 3.97
N LEU A 32 -13.04 -12.48 3.25
CA LEU A 32 -11.87 -12.21 2.42
C LEU A 32 -10.59 -12.06 3.26
N GLU A 33 -10.63 -11.27 4.34
CA GLU A 33 -9.52 -11.15 5.29
C GLU A 33 -9.15 -12.52 5.87
N GLY A 34 -10.13 -13.26 6.37
CA GLY A 34 -9.90 -14.56 6.99
C GLY A 34 -9.29 -15.57 6.01
N GLU A 35 -9.73 -15.61 4.76
CA GLU A 35 -9.18 -16.49 3.73
C GLU A 35 -7.74 -16.10 3.34
N ILE A 36 -7.50 -14.82 3.07
CA ILE A 36 -6.18 -14.34 2.63
C ILE A 36 -5.15 -14.50 3.75
N VAL A 37 -5.49 -14.10 4.98
CA VAL A 37 -4.58 -14.19 6.13
C VAL A 37 -4.20 -15.64 6.40
N ARG A 38 -5.17 -16.56 6.42
CA ARG A 38 -4.89 -18.00 6.60
C ARG A 38 -3.98 -18.54 5.50
N LYS A 39 -4.23 -18.15 4.24
CA LYS A 39 -3.37 -18.54 3.11
C LYS A 39 -1.96 -17.99 3.23
N CYS A 40 -1.79 -16.73 3.60
CA CYS A 40 -0.48 -16.10 3.70
C CYS A 40 0.33 -16.63 4.89
N LEU A 41 -0.30 -16.88 6.04
CA LEU A 41 0.37 -17.42 7.23
C LEU A 41 0.73 -18.91 7.10
N ALA A 42 -0.02 -19.68 6.30
CA ALA A 42 0.29 -21.09 6.05
C ALA A 42 1.49 -21.28 5.09
N ARG A 43 2.00 -20.21 4.48
CA ARG A 43 3.10 -20.29 3.51
C ARG A 43 4.46 -20.27 4.19
N ASN A 44 5.40 -20.99 3.59
CA ASN A 44 6.79 -21.03 4.03
C ASN A 44 7.59 -19.87 3.41
N GLU A 45 8.70 -19.49 4.05
CA GLU A 45 9.57 -18.38 3.62
C GLU A 45 10.23 -18.59 2.25
N GLN A 46 10.26 -19.83 1.74
CA GLN A 46 10.78 -20.15 0.40
C GLN A 46 9.76 -20.01 -0.73
N GLN A 47 8.49 -19.76 -0.40
CA GLN A 47 7.44 -19.58 -1.39
C GLN A 47 7.37 -18.11 -1.83
N CYS A 48 6.89 -17.87 -3.05
CA CYS A 48 6.85 -16.52 -3.62
C CYS A 48 5.97 -15.56 -2.79
N SER A 49 6.33 -14.27 -2.81
CA SER A 49 5.60 -13.16 -2.18
C SER A 49 4.26 -12.83 -2.86
N PHE A 50 3.88 -13.59 -3.88
CA PHE A 50 2.68 -13.39 -4.67
C PHE A 50 1.72 -14.55 -4.43
N VAL A 51 0.47 -14.22 -4.14
CA VAL A 51 -0.61 -15.18 -3.91
C VAL A 51 -1.78 -14.77 -4.78
N GLU A 52 -2.13 -15.62 -5.73
CA GLU A 52 -3.36 -15.44 -6.48
C GLU A 52 -4.51 -16.12 -5.72
N HIS A 53 -5.58 -15.36 -5.49
CA HIS A 53 -6.77 -15.87 -4.83
C HIS A 53 -8.03 -15.26 -5.43
N ARG A 54 -8.89 -16.13 -5.98
CA ARG A 54 -10.11 -15.75 -6.68
C ARG A 54 -9.75 -14.81 -7.85
N ASN A 55 -10.20 -13.56 -7.80
CA ASN A 55 -9.93 -12.53 -8.81
C ASN A 55 -8.92 -11.49 -8.32
N TYR A 56 -8.35 -11.68 -7.13
CA TYR A 56 -7.36 -10.78 -6.57
C TYR A 56 -5.97 -11.40 -6.64
N LYS A 57 -5.02 -10.58 -7.03
CA LYS A 57 -3.60 -10.83 -6.88
C LYS A 57 -3.13 -10.17 -5.60
N ILE A 58 -2.71 -10.97 -4.63
CA ILE A 58 -2.22 -10.50 -3.35
C ILE A 58 -0.69 -10.50 -3.37
N VAL A 59 -0.11 -9.35 -3.09
CA VAL A 59 1.32 -9.20 -2.87
C VAL A 59 1.53 -9.04 -1.37
N TYR A 60 2.35 -9.90 -0.77
CA TYR A 60 2.62 -9.83 0.66
C TYR A 60 4.10 -9.89 0.99
N ARG A 61 4.49 -9.19 2.06
CA ARG A 61 5.86 -9.24 2.59
C ARG A 61 5.86 -9.14 4.10
N ARG A 62 6.74 -9.91 4.73
CA ARG A 62 6.93 -9.95 6.17
C ARG A 62 8.01 -8.94 6.59
N TYR A 63 7.69 -8.11 7.59
CA TYR A 63 8.60 -7.20 8.27
C TYR A 63 8.50 -7.45 9.78
N ALA A 64 9.54 -8.03 10.36
CA ALA A 64 9.58 -8.46 11.76
C ALA A 64 8.39 -9.39 12.16
N SER A 65 7.48 -8.93 13.02
CA SER A 65 6.26 -9.66 13.43
C SER A 65 5.04 -9.36 12.55
N LEU A 66 5.11 -8.33 11.69
CA LEU A 66 4.02 -7.86 10.87
C LEU A 66 4.12 -8.36 9.44
N PHE A 67 2.96 -8.68 8.87
CA PHE A 67 2.75 -9.03 7.48
C PHE A 67 1.97 -7.90 6.83
N PHE A 68 2.52 -7.41 5.72
CA PHE A 68 1.91 -6.40 4.88
C PHE A 68 1.34 -7.10 3.67
N LEU A 69 0.04 -6.95 3.44
CA LEU A 69 -0.67 -7.57 2.32
C LEU A 69 -1.36 -6.48 1.51
N VAL A 70 -1.13 -6.49 0.20
CA VAL A 70 -1.77 -5.58 -0.74
C VAL A 70 -2.53 -6.41 -1.76
N GLY A 71 -3.85 -6.22 -1.81
CA GLY A 71 -4.72 -6.85 -2.79
C GLY A 71 -4.89 -5.95 -4.01
N VAL A 72 -4.56 -6.49 -5.17
CA VAL A 72 -4.76 -5.83 -6.47
C VAL A 72 -5.72 -6.67 -7.29
N ASP A 73 -6.62 -5.99 -7.99
CA ASP A 73 -7.54 -6.63 -8.92
C ASP A 73 -6.76 -7.21 -10.11
N ASN A 74 -7.01 -8.47 -10.45
CA ASN A 74 -6.39 -9.12 -11.61
C ASN A 74 -7.16 -8.81 -12.91
N GLU A 75 -8.35 -8.22 -12.80
CA GLU A 75 -9.20 -7.93 -13.94
C GLU A 75 -9.01 -6.48 -14.42
N GLU A 76 -8.65 -6.34 -15.70
CA GLU A 76 -8.83 -5.11 -16.46
C GLU A 76 -10.34 -4.89 -16.60
N ARG A 77 -11.03 -4.50 -15.51
CA ARG A 77 -12.43 -4.09 -15.60
C ARG A 77 -12.46 -2.92 -16.58
N ARG A 78 -12.90 -3.21 -17.80
CA ARG A 78 -13.52 -2.26 -18.73
C ARG A 78 -14.80 -1.74 -18.09
N ASP A 79 -14.66 -1.06 -16.96
CA ASP A 79 -15.77 -0.36 -16.34
C ASP A 79 -16.06 0.80 -17.29
N HIS A 80 -17.07 0.62 -18.14
CA HIS A 80 -17.67 1.68 -18.95
C HIS A 80 -18.39 2.65 -18.01
N ARG A 81 -17.65 3.31 -17.12
CA ARG A 81 -18.12 4.50 -16.42
C ARG A 81 -17.73 5.72 -17.25
N PRO A 82 -18.67 6.34 -17.98
CA PRO A 82 -18.45 7.66 -18.53
C PRO A 82 -18.31 8.64 -17.36
N GLY A 83 -17.08 8.93 -16.93
CA GLY A 83 -16.84 9.94 -15.88
C GLY A 83 -15.43 9.99 -15.29
N THR A 84 -14.69 8.88 -15.20
CA THR A 84 -13.42 8.87 -14.44
C THR A 84 -12.18 9.22 -15.27
N LEU A 85 -12.32 9.42 -16.59
CA LEU A 85 -11.19 9.77 -17.48
C LEU A 85 -10.73 11.23 -17.35
N PHE A 86 -11.38 12.06 -16.53
CA PHE A 86 -11.10 13.51 -16.46
C PHE A 86 -10.14 13.96 -15.34
N VAL A 87 -9.66 13.09 -14.45
CA VAL A 87 -8.81 13.54 -13.32
C VAL A 87 -7.30 13.34 -13.56
N TYR A 88 -6.88 12.46 -14.48
CA TYR A 88 -5.45 12.19 -14.73
C TYR A 88 -4.79 13.11 -15.78
N ARG A 89 -5.14 14.40 -15.78
CA ARG A 89 -4.42 15.41 -16.58
C ARG A 89 -3.87 16.59 -15.79
N GLY A 90 -3.74 16.45 -14.47
CA GLY A 90 -3.36 17.57 -13.60
C GLY A 90 -2.32 17.33 -12.51
N VAL A 91 -1.81 16.11 -12.31
CA VAL A 91 -0.79 15.86 -11.27
C VAL A 91 0.57 15.67 -11.95
N ALA A 92 1.27 16.77 -12.18
CA ALA A 92 2.70 16.72 -12.44
C ALA A 92 3.39 16.19 -11.17
N PRO A 93 4.23 15.14 -11.25
CA PRO A 93 5.00 14.68 -10.11
C PRO A 93 5.98 15.79 -9.71
N LYS A 94 5.78 16.40 -8.54
CA LYS A 94 6.80 17.25 -7.91
C LYS A 94 7.85 16.36 -7.25
N CYS A 95 8.65 15.67 -8.06
CA CYS A 95 9.85 14.99 -7.57
C CYS A 95 11.02 15.97 -7.52
N SER A 96 11.55 16.22 -6.33
CA SER A 96 12.81 16.94 -6.15
C SER A 96 14.00 16.06 -6.54
N PRO A 97 15.10 16.63 -7.09
CA PRO A 97 16.19 15.88 -7.71
C PRO A 97 17.18 15.20 -6.73
N ALA A 98 16.83 15.01 -5.45
CA ALA A 98 17.84 14.77 -4.40
C ALA A 98 18.07 13.30 -3.98
N THR A 99 17.51 12.28 -4.64
CA THR A 99 17.66 10.86 -4.22
C THR A 99 18.18 9.92 -5.31
N GLU A 100 19.02 10.42 -6.21
CA GLU A 100 19.50 9.73 -7.43
C GLU A 100 20.34 8.44 -7.25
N LEU A 101 20.57 7.90 -6.05
CA LEU A 101 21.52 6.78 -5.90
C LEU A 101 20.97 5.42 -5.47
N CYS A 102 19.67 5.28 -5.22
CA CYS A 102 19.07 3.95 -4.98
C CYS A 102 17.91 3.57 -5.92
N LEU A 103 17.53 4.43 -6.88
CA LEU A 103 16.29 4.31 -7.68
C LEU A 103 16.52 4.08 -9.20
N GLY A 104 17.63 3.46 -9.59
CA GLY A 104 18.01 3.34 -11.01
C GLY A 104 16.96 2.65 -11.92
N ILE A 105 16.22 1.67 -11.41
CA ILE A 105 15.22 0.93 -12.21
C ILE A 105 13.83 1.61 -12.16
N VAL A 106 13.57 2.37 -11.11
CA VAL A 106 12.22 2.84 -10.77
C VAL A 106 11.97 4.22 -11.35
N CYS A 107 13.01 5.07 -11.41
CA CYS A 107 12.96 6.35 -12.12
C CYS A 107 12.81 6.19 -13.65
N TYR A 108 13.40 5.15 -14.24
CA TYR A 108 13.24 4.91 -15.69
C TYR A 108 11.80 4.53 -16.07
N LEU A 109 11.09 3.83 -15.18
CA LEU A 109 9.68 3.47 -15.38
C LEU A 109 8.73 4.65 -15.10
N LEU A 110 9.11 5.60 -14.25
CA LEU A 110 8.31 6.81 -13.98
C LEU A 110 8.42 7.89 -15.07
N SER A 111 9.45 7.85 -15.92
CA SER A 111 9.65 8.80 -17.01
C SER A 111 8.79 8.49 -18.26
N TRP A 112 8.28 7.26 -18.37
CA TRP A 112 7.24 6.91 -19.35
C TRP A 112 5.89 6.91 -18.63
N GLY A 113 5.16 8.02 -18.79
CA GLY A 113 3.84 8.23 -18.20
C GLY A 113 2.94 7.01 -18.28
N THR A 114 2.20 6.78 -17.18
CA THR A 114 1.48 5.56 -16.77
C THR A 114 2.33 4.61 -15.94
N ALA A 115 2.42 4.89 -14.62
CA ALA A 115 2.70 3.87 -13.62
C ALA A 115 1.55 2.86 -13.64
N LYS A 116 1.58 1.95 -14.61
CA LYS A 116 0.67 0.82 -14.66
C LYS A 116 0.94 -0.01 -13.42
N LEU A 117 -0.04 -0.09 -12.52
CA LEU A 117 -0.06 -0.97 -11.34
C LEU A 117 -0.17 -2.46 -11.75
N ASP A 118 0.44 -2.80 -12.89
CA ASP A 118 0.49 -4.13 -13.50
C ASP A 118 1.73 -4.89 -13.03
N ASN A 119 2.70 -4.20 -12.40
CA ASN A 119 3.96 -4.78 -12.00
C ASN A 119 3.94 -5.18 -10.52
N GLU A 120 3.91 -6.49 -10.27
CA GLU A 120 3.92 -7.09 -8.94
C GLU A 120 5.11 -6.60 -8.09
N LEU A 121 6.23 -6.31 -8.75
CA LEU A 121 7.43 -5.74 -8.15
C LEU A 121 7.24 -4.30 -7.67
N ALA A 122 6.45 -3.49 -8.39
CA ALA A 122 6.16 -2.11 -7.99
C ALA A 122 5.32 -2.07 -6.70
N ILE A 123 4.41 -3.04 -6.52
CA ILE A 123 3.63 -3.17 -5.28
C ILE A 123 4.55 -3.59 -4.12
N LEU A 124 5.49 -4.51 -4.38
CA LEU A 124 6.50 -4.92 -3.40
C LEU A 124 7.39 -3.76 -2.95
N GLU A 125 7.80 -2.91 -3.89
CA GLU A 125 8.56 -1.70 -3.60
C GLU A 125 7.71 -0.67 -2.86
N PHE A 126 6.43 -0.51 -3.24
CA PHE A 126 5.50 0.34 -2.50
C PHE A 126 5.35 -0.09 -1.05
N ILE A 127 5.21 -1.41 -0.78
CA ILE A 127 5.18 -1.94 0.59
C ILE A 127 6.48 -1.56 1.32
N HIS A 128 7.63 -1.66 0.66
CA HIS A 128 8.90 -1.29 1.26
C HIS A 128 8.97 0.21 1.58
N LEU A 129 8.59 1.07 0.64
CA LEU A 129 8.53 2.52 0.84
C LEU A 129 7.59 2.88 1.99
N LEU A 130 6.44 2.22 2.10
CA LEU A 130 5.48 2.42 3.19
C LEU A 130 6.11 2.09 4.55
N VAL A 131 6.74 0.91 4.70
CA VAL A 131 7.41 0.53 5.95
C VAL A 131 8.57 1.47 6.28
N GLU A 132 9.39 1.84 5.30
CA GLU A 132 10.48 2.80 5.53
C GLU A 132 9.97 4.19 5.93
N THR A 133 8.82 4.62 5.40
CA THR A 133 8.22 5.91 5.75
C THR A 133 7.69 5.87 7.18
N MET A 134 7.05 4.77 7.58
CA MET A 134 6.66 4.55 8.97
C MET A 134 7.86 4.49 9.92
N ASP A 135 8.92 3.77 9.54
CA ASP A 135 10.13 3.66 10.35
C ASP A 135 10.81 5.02 10.57
N ARG A 136 10.84 5.87 9.53
CA ARG A 136 11.33 7.25 9.64
C ARG A 136 10.45 8.13 10.51
N HIS A 137 9.14 7.90 10.53
CA HIS A 137 8.21 8.66 11.36
C HIS A 137 8.34 8.30 12.85
N PHE A 138 8.36 6.99 13.17
CA PHE A 138 8.34 6.50 14.56
C PHE A 138 9.74 6.35 15.18
N GLY A 139 10.81 6.30 14.38
CA GLY A 139 12.18 6.16 14.87
C GLY A 139 12.45 4.78 15.48
N ASN A 140 12.38 3.74 14.63
CA ASN A 140 12.27 2.31 14.94
C ASN A 140 10.82 1.88 15.15
N VAL A 141 10.12 1.60 14.04
CA VAL A 141 8.72 1.18 14.11
C VAL A 141 8.59 -0.22 14.73
N CYS A 142 7.84 -0.34 15.83
CA CYS A 142 7.38 -1.63 16.33
C CYS A 142 5.87 -1.80 16.13
N GLU A 143 5.39 -3.04 16.24
CA GLU A 143 3.96 -3.34 16.13
C GLU A 143 3.12 -2.55 17.15
N LEU A 144 3.65 -2.36 18.35
CA LEU A 144 2.96 -1.63 19.41
C LEU A 144 2.78 -0.16 19.06
N ASP A 145 3.77 0.48 18.41
CA ASP A 145 3.69 1.89 18.00
C ASP A 145 2.60 2.10 16.94
N ILE A 146 2.53 1.19 15.97
CA ILE A 146 1.47 1.22 14.94
C ILE A 146 0.10 1.04 15.58
N MET A 147 -0.03 0.15 16.57
CA MET A 147 -1.30 -0.06 17.28
C MET A 147 -1.69 1.15 18.14
N PHE A 148 -0.72 1.76 18.81
CA PHE A 148 -0.95 2.92 19.68
C PHE A 148 -1.26 4.19 18.88
N HIS A 149 -0.69 4.30 17.67
CA HIS A 149 -0.88 5.42 16.75
C HIS A 149 -1.56 5.00 15.45
N LEU A 150 -2.64 4.22 15.57
CA LEU A 150 -3.37 3.66 14.42
C LEU A 150 -3.93 4.76 13.50
N GLU A 151 -4.45 5.86 14.07
CA GLU A 151 -4.97 7.00 13.30
C GLU A 151 -3.90 7.62 12.41
N LYS A 152 -2.68 7.80 12.95
CA LYS A 152 -1.54 8.31 12.17
C LYS A 152 -1.21 7.36 11.03
N ALA A 153 -1.16 6.05 11.30
CA ALA A 153 -0.86 5.03 10.28
C ALA A 153 -1.88 5.03 9.13
N HIS A 154 -3.19 5.17 9.43
CA HIS A 154 -4.22 5.35 8.40
C HIS A 154 -4.01 6.62 7.60
N PHE A 155 -3.72 7.74 8.27
CA PHE A 155 -3.44 9.00 7.58
C PHE A 155 -2.22 8.91 6.65
N MET A 156 -1.14 8.23 7.09
CA MET A 156 0.03 8.00 6.22
C MET A 156 -0.35 7.23 4.96
N LEU A 157 -1.19 6.20 5.10
CA LEU A 157 -1.65 5.38 3.98
C LEU A 157 -2.53 6.15 3.01
N GLU A 158 -3.39 7.04 3.53
CA GLU A 158 -4.27 7.89 2.72
C GLU A 158 -3.50 8.94 1.93
N GLU A 159 -2.43 9.52 2.51
CA GLU A 159 -1.51 10.41 1.79
C GLU A 159 -0.75 9.68 0.66
N MET A 160 -0.37 8.43 0.89
CA MET A 160 0.35 7.63 -0.12
C MET A 160 -0.55 7.10 -1.22
N VAL A 161 -1.77 6.67 -0.88
CA VAL A 161 -2.69 5.98 -1.81
C VAL A 161 -4.09 6.56 -1.70
N MET A 162 -4.57 7.12 -2.81
CA MET A 162 -5.93 7.63 -2.94
C MET A 162 -6.69 6.85 -4.01
N ASN A 163 -7.92 6.44 -3.70
CA ASN A 163 -8.81 5.71 -4.63
C ASN A 163 -8.16 4.47 -5.29
N GLY A 164 -7.26 3.79 -4.58
CA GLY A 164 -6.57 2.61 -5.11
C GLY A 164 -5.42 2.91 -6.07
N CYS A 165 -4.98 4.17 -6.17
CA CYS A 165 -3.80 4.59 -6.93
C CYS A 165 -2.75 5.18 -6.00
N ILE A 166 -1.48 4.89 -6.26
CA ILE A 166 -0.35 5.51 -5.56
C ILE A 166 -0.24 6.95 -6.05
N VAL A 167 -0.37 7.92 -5.13
CA VAL A 167 -0.35 9.36 -5.44
C VAL A 167 0.95 10.00 -5.02
N GLU A 168 1.52 9.58 -3.89
CA GLU A 168 2.73 10.17 -3.33
C GLU A 168 3.76 9.08 -3.01
N THR A 169 5.01 9.33 -3.42
CA THR A 169 6.14 8.43 -3.20
C THR A 169 7.29 9.12 -2.46
N SER A 170 7.21 10.43 -2.25
CA SER A 170 8.21 11.20 -1.51
C SER A 170 7.96 11.11 -0.01
N LYS A 171 8.91 10.50 0.73
CA LYS A 171 8.88 10.41 2.20
C LYS A 171 8.73 11.78 2.86
N ALA A 172 9.35 12.83 2.31
CA ALA A 172 9.28 14.17 2.88
C ALA A 172 7.87 14.78 2.75
N ASN A 173 7.22 14.57 1.60
CA ASN A 173 5.88 15.10 1.33
C ASN A 173 4.84 14.40 2.21
N ILE A 174 4.97 13.08 2.41
CA ILE A 174 4.07 12.28 3.26
C ILE A 174 4.21 12.69 4.74
N LEU A 175 5.44 12.92 5.22
CA LEU A 175 5.70 13.25 6.64
C LEU A 175 5.33 14.69 7.02
N THR A 176 5.35 15.62 6.07
CA THR A 176 5.05 17.03 6.32
C THR A 176 3.65 17.25 6.94
N PRO A 177 2.55 16.74 6.37
CA PRO A 177 1.22 16.93 6.94
C PRO A 177 1.06 16.20 8.29
N ILE A 178 1.66 15.02 8.46
CA ILE A 178 1.61 14.27 9.73
C ILE A 178 2.27 15.06 10.86
N GLN A 179 3.44 15.67 10.59
CA GLN A 179 4.15 16.49 11.58
C GLN A 179 3.39 17.77 11.94
N LEU A 180 2.59 18.31 11.02
CA LEU A 180 1.74 19.47 11.32
C LEU A 180 0.58 19.09 12.23
N MET A 181 0.00 17.90 12.06
CA MET A 181 -1.04 17.38 12.95
C MET A 181 -0.51 17.12 14.36
N ASP A 182 0.71 16.58 14.47
CA ASP A 182 1.36 16.35 15.76
C ASP A 182 1.68 17.64 16.52
N LYS A 183 1.86 18.76 15.82
CA LYS A 183 2.07 20.08 16.44
C LYS A 183 0.79 20.78 16.85
N ALA A 184 -0.35 20.35 16.32
CA ALA A 184 -1.66 20.90 16.63
C ALA A 184 -2.35 20.18 17.81
N SER A 185 -1.76 19.09 18.29
CA SER A 185 -2.25 18.21 19.37
C SER A 185 -1.47 18.45 20.66
#